data_AF-A0AAW2KTS5-F1
#
_entry.id   AF-A0AAW2KTS5-F1
#
_cell.length_a   1.000
_cell.length_b   1.000
_cell.length_c   1.000
_cell.angle_alpha   90.00
_cell.angle_beta   90.00
_cell.angle_gamma   90.00
#
_symmetry.space_group_name_H-M   'P 1'
#
loop_
_entity.id
_entity.type
_entity.pdbx_description
1 polymer ?
#
loop_
_entity_poly.entity_id
_entity_poly.type
_entity_poly.pdbx_seq_one_letter_code
_entity_poly.pdbx_strand_id
1 'polypeptide(L)'
;MMDTTEGSRQSTPEALQLHGSDHPDMILVGTLLTKHNYLTWSYAIKRAMRAKMKLGVINGTTLKPSITDAHFEQWIRVDSMVMTWILNCISKEIVNGFISSLQSTEHIL
;
A
#
# COMPACT_ATOMS: atom_id res chain seq x y z
N MET A 1 -38.72 14.62 27.33
CA MET A 1 -37.88 15.36 26.37
C MET A 1 -36.65 14.51 26.14
N MET A 2 -36.58 13.82 25.01
CA MET A 2 -35.42 13.03 24.58
C MET A 2 -34.86 13.71 23.35
N ASP A 3 -33.69 14.32 23.48
CA ASP A 3 -32.82 14.60 22.35
C ASP A 3 -31.59 13.71 22.53
N THR A 4 -31.65 12.53 21.93
CA THR A 4 -30.48 11.68 21.68
C THR A 4 -30.18 11.82 20.20
N THR A 5 -29.52 12.91 19.84
CA THR A 5 -28.83 13.01 18.54
C THR A 5 -27.65 12.04 18.58
N GLU A 6 -27.87 10.82 18.07
CA GLU A 6 -26.83 9.82 17.86
C GLU A 6 -25.73 10.41 16.96
N GLY A 7 -24.53 10.57 17.53
CA GLY A 7 -23.34 10.86 16.74
C GLY A 7 -23.11 9.71 15.75
N SER A 8 -23.28 10.00 14.46
CA SER A 8 -22.99 9.06 13.38
C SER A 8 -21.52 8.64 13.47
N ARG A 9 -21.28 7.41 13.96
CA ARG A 9 -19.98 6.75 13.83
C ARG A 9 -19.75 6.54 12.34
N GLN A 10 -18.95 7.40 11.71
CA GLN A 10 -18.47 7.15 10.36
C GLN A 10 -17.69 5.83 10.36
N SER A 11 -18.26 4.79 9.74
CA SER A 11 -17.61 3.50 9.61
C SER A 11 -16.41 3.64 8.69
N THR A 12 -15.23 3.22 9.14
CA THR A 12 -14.02 3.24 8.31
C THR A 12 -14.26 2.41 7.04
N PRO A 13 -14.01 2.97 5.83
CA PRO A 13 -14.12 2.21 4.59
C PRO A 13 -13.25 0.96 4.62
N GLU A 14 -13.73 -0.15 4.07
CA GLU A 14 -13.02 -1.44 4.07
C GLU A 14 -11.63 -1.36 3.41
N ALA A 15 -11.49 -0.52 2.38
CA ALA A 15 -10.21 -0.23 1.76
C ALA A 15 -9.18 0.37 2.75
N LEU A 16 -9.63 1.05 3.81
CA LEU A 16 -8.80 1.68 4.84
C LEU A 16 -8.65 0.85 6.12
N GLN A 17 -9.26 -0.34 6.18
CA GLN A 17 -9.15 -1.25 7.32
C GLN A 17 -7.98 -2.23 7.13
N LEU A 18 -7.22 -2.52 8.19
CA LEU A 18 -6.28 -3.64 8.20
C LEU A 18 -6.90 -4.81 8.96
N HIS A 19 -6.79 -6.02 8.40
CA HIS A 19 -7.25 -7.22 9.08
C HIS A 19 -6.25 -7.64 10.18
N GLY A 20 -6.69 -8.40 11.18
CA GLY A 20 -5.81 -8.84 12.27
C GLY A 20 -4.62 -9.70 11.82
N SER A 21 -4.71 -10.29 10.63
CA SER A 21 -3.62 -11.04 9.98
C SER A 21 -2.65 -10.17 9.17
N ASP A 22 -2.92 -8.86 9.02
CA ASP A 22 -2.11 -7.97 8.20
C ASP A 22 -0.90 -7.52 8.99
N HIS A 23 0.29 -7.95 8.53
CA HIS A 23 1.55 -7.57 9.13
C HIS A 23 2.60 -7.24 8.04
N PRO A 24 3.62 -6.44 8.38
CA PRO A 24 4.65 -5.99 7.44
C PRO A 24 5.35 -7.14 6.71
N ASP A 25 5.67 -8.23 7.42
CA ASP A 25 6.44 -9.36 6.87
C ASP A 25 5.65 -10.30 5.94
N MET A 26 4.39 -9.98 5.64
CA MET A 26 3.55 -10.84 4.83
C MET A 26 4.02 -10.85 3.36
N ILE A 27 4.25 -12.05 2.83
CA ILE A 27 4.59 -12.26 1.41
C ILE A 27 3.31 -12.46 0.61
N LEU A 28 2.93 -11.46 -0.19
CA LEU A 28 1.73 -11.51 -1.02
C LEU A 28 1.86 -12.42 -2.24
N VAL A 29 3.07 -12.48 -2.80
CA VAL A 29 3.40 -13.23 -4.01
C VAL A 29 4.79 -13.82 -3.81
N GLY A 30 4.93 -15.13 -3.99
CA GLY A 30 6.23 -15.80 -3.84
C GLY A 30 7.25 -15.46 -4.94
N THR A 31 6.77 -15.00 -6.09
CA THR A 31 7.63 -14.53 -7.19
C THR A 31 8.07 -13.09 -6.94
N LEU A 32 9.37 -12.88 -6.73
CA LEU A 32 9.94 -11.53 -6.65
C LEU A 32 9.98 -10.84 -8.02
N LEU A 33 9.80 -9.52 -8.04
CA LEU A 33 10.00 -8.71 -9.24
C LEU A 33 11.48 -8.75 -9.63
N THR A 34 11.75 -9.10 -10.89
CA THR A 34 13.05 -9.05 -11.54
C THR A 34 12.95 -8.20 -12.80
N LYS A 35 14.10 -7.94 -13.44
CA LYS A 35 14.19 -7.18 -14.69
C LYS A 35 13.39 -7.80 -15.85
N HIS A 36 13.02 -9.08 -15.74
CA HIS A 36 12.47 -9.85 -16.87
C HIS A 36 11.05 -10.37 -16.64
N ASN A 37 10.42 -10.15 -15.49
CA ASN A 37 9.15 -10.79 -15.14
C ASN A 37 8.02 -9.81 -14.76
N TYR A 38 8.15 -8.53 -15.10
CA TYR A 38 7.19 -7.49 -14.69
C TYR A 38 5.73 -7.84 -15.00
N LEU A 39 5.42 -8.38 -16.18
CA LEU A 39 4.04 -8.72 -16.55
C LEU A 39 3.46 -9.79 -15.60
N THR A 40 4.18 -10.89 -15.39
CA THR A 40 3.77 -11.97 -14.49
C THR A 40 3.66 -11.49 -13.04
N TRP A 41 4.66 -10.73 -12.58
CA TRP A 41 4.68 -10.16 -11.24
C TRP A 41 3.53 -9.19 -11.01
N SER A 42 3.33 -8.24 -11.94
CA SER A 42 2.30 -7.20 -11.83
C SER A 42 0.89 -7.80 -11.85
N TYR A 43 0.67 -8.86 -12.62
CA TYR A 43 -0.59 -9.60 -12.61
C TYR A 43 -0.84 -10.25 -11.24
N ALA A 44 0.17 -10.93 -10.69
CA ALA A 44 0.06 -11.61 -9.40
C ALA A 44 -0.16 -10.62 -8.23
N ILE A 45 0.64 -9.56 -8.14
CA ILE A 45 0.54 -8.59 -7.04
C ILE A 45 -0.80 -7.84 -7.07
N LYS A 46 -1.29 -7.46 -8.26
CA LYS A 46 -2.62 -6.83 -8.41
C LYS A 46 -3.74 -7.76 -7.95
N ARG A 47 -3.66 -9.06 -8.22
CA ARG A 47 -4.65 -10.05 -7.74
C ARG A 47 -4.62 -10.18 -6.22
N ALA A 48 -3.43 -10.31 -5.63
CA ALA A 48 -3.29 -10.37 -4.18
C ALA A 48 -3.86 -9.11 -3.51
N MET A 49 -3.55 -7.93 -4.06
CA MET A 49 -4.07 -6.65 -3.55
C MET A 49 -5.59 -6.51 -3.72
N ARG A 50 -6.20 -7.06 -4.77
CA ARG A 50 -7.66 -7.12 -4.90
C ARG A 50 -8.29 -7.98 -3.82
N ALA A 51 -7.73 -9.16 -3.54
CA ALA A 51 -8.24 -10.05 -2.50
C ALA A 51 -8.20 -9.40 -1.11
N LYS A 52 -7.27 -8.47 -0.90
CA LYS A 52 -7.16 -7.67 0.34
C LYS A 52 -7.90 -6.33 0.30
N MET A 53 -8.56 -6.03 -0.83
CA MET A 53 -9.25 -4.76 -1.07
C MET A 53 -8.34 -3.52 -1.00
N LYS A 54 -7.05 -3.70 -1.33
CA LYS A 54 -6.02 -2.64 -1.34
C LYS A 54 -5.60 -2.18 -2.72
N LEU A 55 -6.10 -2.80 -3.79
CA LEU A 55 -5.75 -2.39 -5.16
C LEU A 55 -6.06 -0.90 -5.42
N GLY A 56 -7.11 -0.38 -4.77
CA GLY A 56 -7.53 1.01 -4.91
C GLY A 56 -6.49 2.04 -4.48
N VAL A 57 -5.63 1.68 -3.52
CA VAL A 57 -4.52 2.53 -3.06
C VAL A 57 -3.44 2.63 -4.14
N ILE A 58 -3.21 1.55 -4.89
CA ILE A 58 -2.15 1.46 -5.92
C ILE A 58 -2.56 2.18 -7.21
N ASN A 59 -3.81 2.01 -7.65
CA ASN A 59 -4.29 2.59 -8.91
C ASN A 59 -4.95 3.96 -8.74
N GLY A 60 -5.01 4.48 -7.51
CA GLY A 60 -5.57 5.79 -7.19
C GLY A 60 -7.10 5.85 -7.11
N THR A 61 -7.82 4.73 -7.19
CA THR A 61 -9.29 4.77 -6.99
C THR A 61 -9.68 4.96 -5.52
N THR A 62 -8.79 4.64 -4.59
CA THR A 62 -8.90 5.02 -3.17
C THR A 62 -8.09 6.28 -2.94
N LEU A 63 -8.73 7.42 -3.15
CA LEU A 63 -8.09 8.73 -3.06
C LEU A 63 -7.57 9.01 -1.65
N LYS A 64 -6.40 9.68 -1.59
CA LYS A 64 -5.85 10.20 -0.35
C LYS A 64 -6.79 11.27 0.22
N PRO A 65 -7.30 11.11 1.44
CA PRO A 65 -8.16 12.12 2.07
C PRO A 65 -7.41 13.44 2.33
N SER A 66 -8.17 14.50 2.62
CA SER A 66 -7.61 15.74 3.17
C SER A 66 -6.94 15.46 4.52
N ILE A 67 -5.92 16.25 4.88
CA ILE A 67 -5.27 16.16 6.21
C ILE A 67 -6.25 16.40 7.38
N THR A 68 -7.36 17.10 7.12
CA THR A 68 -8.43 17.36 8.09
C THR A 68 -9.48 16.25 8.16
N ASP A 69 -9.40 15.25 7.29
CA ASP A 69 -10.34 14.13 7.25
C ASP A 69 -10.03 13.13 8.37
N ALA A 70 -11.07 12.63 9.05
CA ALA A 70 -10.92 11.66 10.13
C ALA A 70 -10.24 10.35 9.71
N HIS A 71 -10.25 10.02 8.41
CA HIS A 71 -9.64 8.83 7.84
C HIS A 71 -8.22 9.02 7.31
N PHE A 72 -7.65 10.22 7.39
CA PHE A 72 -6.31 10.52 6.87
C PHE A 72 -5.24 9.58 7.43
N GLU A 73 -5.18 9.44 8.76
CA GLU A 73 -4.19 8.58 9.43
C GLU A 73 -4.39 7.08 9.10
N GLN A 74 -5.64 6.62 8.95
CA GLN A 74 -5.89 5.24 8.51
C GLN A 74 -5.45 5.03 7.07
N TRP A 75 -5.67 6.01 6.18
CA TRP A 75 -5.18 5.94 4.81
C TRP A 75 -3.65 5.85 4.78
N ILE A 76 -2.94 6.70 5.55
CA ILE A 76 -1.47 6.66 5.64
C ILE A 76 -0.97 5.30 6.16
N ARG A 77 -1.65 4.74 7.16
CA ARG A 77 -1.30 3.41 7.70
C ARG A 77 -1.46 2.31 6.65
N VAL A 78 -2.55 2.32 5.89
CA VAL A 78 -2.79 1.34 4.83
C VAL A 78 -1.81 1.52 3.67
N ASP A 79 -1.57 2.76 3.23
CA ASP A 79 -0.60 3.08 2.18
C ASP A 79 0.81 2.58 2.54
N SER A 80 1.24 2.85 3.78
CA SER A 80 2.52 2.35 4.30
C SER A 80 2.60 0.82 4.27
N MET A 81 1.54 0.12 4.70
CA MET A 81 1.49 -1.34 4.68
C MET A 81 1.53 -1.90 3.25
N VAL A 82 0.78 -1.29 2.33
CA VAL A 82 0.78 -1.66 0.90
C VAL A 82 2.17 -1.49 0.30
N MET A 83 2.84 -0.38 0.59
CA MET A 83 4.22 -0.16 0.16
C MET A 83 5.17 -1.21 0.72
N THR A 84 5.09 -1.54 2.00
CA THR A 84 5.91 -2.60 2.60
C THR A 84 5.71 -3.95 1.90
N TRP A 85 4.47 -4.36 1.64
CA TRP A 85 4.21 -5.61 0.93
C TRP A 85 4.74 -5.61 -0.50
N ILE A 86 4.64 -4.48 -1.21
CA ILE A 86 5.22 -4.34 -2.56
C ILE A 86 6.74 -4.47 -2.49
N LEU A 87 7.40 -3.76 -1.57
CA LEU A 87 8.85 -3.81 -1.38
C LEU A 87 9.35 -5.22 -1.07
N ASN A 88 8.63 -5.95 -0.22
CA ASN A 88 8.94 -7.35 0.12
C ASN A 88 8.80 -8.30 -1.08
N CYS A 89 8.10 -7.88 -2.14
CA CYS A 89 7.95 -8.63 -3.38
C CYS A 89 8.90 -8.16 -4.50
N ILE A 90 9.93 -7.36 -4.21
CA ILE A 90 10.92 -6.88 -5.20
C ILE A 90 12.29 -7.53 -4.93
N SER A 91 13.01 -7.93 -5.98
CA SER A 91 14.35 -8.48 -5.82
C SER A 91 15.33 -7.44 -5.29
N LYS A 92 16.28 -7.89 -4.46
CA LYS A 92 17.36 -7.03 -3.93
C LYS A 92 18.19 -6.38 -5.04
N GLU A 93 18.31 -7.02 -6.20
CA GLU A 93 19.02 -6.47 -7.36
C GLU A 93 18.38 -5.16 -7.83
N ILE A 94 17.05 -5.12 -7.94
CA ILE A 94 16.32 -3.91 -8.35
C ILE A 94 16.40 -2.85 -7.28
N VAL A 95 16.22 -3.22 -6.00
CA VAL A 95 16.30 -2.28 -4.87
C VAL A 95 17.69 -1.64 -4.79
N ASN A 96 18.74 -2.45 -4.86
CA ASN A 96 20.12 -1.96 -4.83
C ASN A 96 20.42 -1.09 -6.05
N GLY A 97 19.95 -1.48 -7.24
CA GLY A 97 20.11 -0.68 -8.45
C GLY A 97 19.50 0.72 -8.31
N PHE A 98 18.32 0.83 -7.69
CA PHE A 98 17.68 2.11 -7.41
C PHE A 98 18.48 2.96 -6.41
N ILE A 99 18.90 2.38 -5.27
CA ILE A 99 19.71 3.07 -4.26
C ILE A 99 21.03 3.59 -4.86
N SER A 100 21.73 2.76 -5.63
CA SER A 100 22.97 3.17 -6.31
C SER A 100 22.75 4.33 -7.27
N SER A 101 21.60 4.38 -7.97
CA SER A 101 21.27 5.47 -8.90
C SER A 101 21.01 6.80 -8.18
N LEU A 102 20.36 6.78 -7.02
CA LEU A 102 20.14 7.97 -6.20
C LEU A 102 21.45 8.55 -5.69
N GLN A 103 22.34 7.70 -5.17
CA GLN A 103 23.67 8.11 -4.69
C GLN A 103 24.56 8.65 -5.82
N SER A 104 24.43 8.10 -7.04
CA SER A 104 25.17 8.59 -8.20
C SER A 104 24.67 9.96 -8.69
N THR A 105 23.40 10.29 -8.44
CA THR A 105 22.81 11.59 -8.82
C THR A 105 23.23 12.70 -7.86
N GLU A 106 23.46 12.37 -6.57
CA GLU A 106 24.00 13.31 -5.58
C GLU A 106 25.48 13.67 -5.82
N HIS A 107 26.23 12.87 -6.56
CA HIS A 107 27.63 13.15 -6.91
C HIS A 107 27.80 14.01 -8.18
N ILE A 108 26.71 14.29 -8.91
CA ILE A 108 26.72 15.06 -10.17
C ILE A 108 26.12 16.48 -9.96
N LEU A 109 25.58 16.77 -8.77
CA LEU A 109 25.14 18.11 -8.34
C LEU A 109 26.08 18.66 -7.27
#